data_AF-R1EL42-F1
#
_entry.id   AF-R1EL42-F1
#
_cell.length_a   1.000
_cell.length_b   1.000
_cell.length_c   1.000
_cell.angle_alpha   90.00
_cell.angle_beta   90.00
_cell.angle_gamma   90.00
#
_symmetry.space_group_name_H-M   'P 1'
#
loop_
_entity.id
_entity.type
_entity.pdbx_description
1 polymer ?
#
loop_
_entity_poly.entity_id
_entity_poly.type
_entity_poly.pdbx_seq_one_letter_code
_entity_poly.pdbx_strand_id
1 'polypeptide(L)'
;MMLSADGQRLWVAHKMLGAISIISTTTRRVVSILPTGPETNHPNFAVINATTHAFVTVAGEDATKVYRQPSAEQPPAYVSTIASTGAEPHGLWPSADNTRLYVVNEHSDTVDVVDLTAPSFPVVRTLRVGQEGQALIYVSGAVPAGADATRNLGAQGLDGRAPVVNKVVRVGGRANASALVTVLGFFKFNGVYDVDSLQVHEK
;
A
#
# COMPACT_ATOMS: atom_id res chain seq x y z
N MET A 1 8.53 7.54 0.87
CA MET A 1 8.58 9.01 1.12
C MET A 1 7.38 9.67 0.45
N MET A 2 6.97 10.86 0.90
CA MET A 2 5.90 11.64 0.27
C MET A 2 6.12 13.14 0.44
N LEU A 3 5.83 13.91 -0.61
CA LEU A 3 5.81 15.37 -0.61
C LEU A 3 4.37 15.87 -0.43
N SER A 4 4.14 16.88 0.41
CA SER A 4 2.83 17.51 0.52
C SER A 4 2.43 18.24 -0.76
N ALA A 5 1.13 18.40 -1.00
CA ALA A 5 0.63 19.03 -2.23
C ALA A 5 1.09 20.48 -2.42
N ASP A 6 1.29 21.22 -1.32
CA ASP A 6 1.88 22.58 -1.33
C ASP A 6 3.40 22.58 -1.51
N GLY A 7 4.03 21.41 -1.59
CA GLY A 7 5.46 21.23 -1.76
C GLY A 7 6.30 21.56 -0.54
N GLN A 8 5.72 21.96 0.59
CA GLN A 8 6.47 22.49 1.75
C GLN A 8 6.99 21.43 2.72
N ARG A 9 6.45 20.21 2.68
CA ARG A 9 6.77 19.13 3.64
C ARG A 9 7.18 17.88 2.88
N LEU A 10 8.30 17.28 3.27
CA LEU A 10 8.72 15.97 2.82
C LEU A 10 8.78 15.02 4.03
N TRP A 11 8.00 13.94 3.98
CA TRP A 11 8.02 12.88 4.98
C TRP A 11 8.72 11.64 4.42
N VAL A 12 9.78 11.18 5.10
CA VAL A 12 10.62 10.05 4.67
C VAL A 12 10.54 8.94 5.70
N ALA A 13 10.02 7.79 5.29
CA ALA A 13 9.88 6.62 6.14
C ALA A 13 11.18 5.83 6.25
N HIS A 14 11.44 5.34 7.46
CA HIS A 14 12.54 4.44 7.81
C HIS A 14 11.96 3.15 8.37
N LYS A 15 11.57 2.21 7.49
CA LYS A 15 10.80 1.00 7.85
C LYS A 15 11.38 0.22 9.01
N MET A 16 12.65 -0.15 8.91
CA MET A 16 13.34 -0.96 9.92
C MET A 16 13.62 -0.21 11.23
N LEU A 17 13.63 1.12 11.20
CA LEU A 17 13.81 1.95 12.40
C LEU A 17 12.47 2.26 13.08
N GLY A 18 11.36 2.10 12.36
CA GLY A 18 10.04 2.48 12.84
C GLY A 18 9.87 3.98 13.06
N ALA A 19 10.41 4.78 12.14
CA ALA A 19 10.40 6.24 12.25
C ALA A 19 10.15 6.95 10.91
N ILE A 20 9.72 8.22 10.99
CA ILE A 20 9.63 9.15 9.86
C ILE A 20 10.53 10.37 10.11
N SER A 21 11.38 10.71 9.15
CA SER A 21 12.00 12.05 9.10
C SER A 21 11.05 13.04 8.45
N ILE A 22 10.87 14.19 9.09
CA ILE A 22 9.99 15.28 8.64
C ILE A 22 10.87 16.45 8.27
N ILE A 23 10.79 16.87 7.02
CA ILE A 23 11.68 17.86 6.43
C ILE A 23 10.83 19.01 5.90
N SER A 24 11.20 20.25 6.29
CA SER A 24 10.73 21.44 5.59
C SER A 24 11.55 21.58 4.31
N THR A 25 10.88 21.66 3.17
CA THR A 25 11.53 21.94 1.89
C THR A 25 11.81 23.43 1.70
N THR A 26 11.07 24.29 2.41
CA THR A 26 11.25 25.74 2.42
C THR A 26 12.59 26.10 3.06
N THR A 27 12.86 25.60 4.26
CA THR A 27 14.10 25.87 4.99
C THR A 27 15.18 24.81 4.76
N ARG A 28 14.81 23.68 4.12
CA ARG A 28 15.68 22.53 3.81
C ARG A 28 16.29 21.91 5.07
N ARG A 29 15.48 21.78 6.12
CA ARG A 29 15.92 21.28 7.42
C ARG A 29 15.03 20.14 7.89
N VAL A 30 15.62 19.21 8.63
CA VAL A 30 14.86 18.23 9.40
C VAL A 30 14.18 18.97 10.55
N VAL A 31 12.87 18.96 10.55
CA VAL A 31 12.00 19.58 11.55
C VAL A 31 11.81 18.66 12.74
N SER A 32 11.69 17.35 12.47
CA SER A 32 11.54 16.32 13.50
C SER A 32 11.90 14.94 12.95
N ILE A 33 12.25 14.03 13.86
CA ILE A 33 12.26 12.59 13.60
C ILE A 33 11.23 11.97 14.54
N LEU A 34 10.20 11.38 13.95
CA LEU A 34 9.03 10.90 14.67
C LEU A 34 9.11 9.38 14.80
N PRO A 35 9.18 8.81 16.01
CA PRO A 35 8.99 7.38 16.19
C PRO A 35 7.52 7.05 15.91
N THR A 36 7.31 6.28 14.86
CA THR A 36 5.97 5.92 14.36
C THR A 36 5.62 4.48 14.70
N GLY A 37 6.57 3.59 14.95
CA GLY A 37 6.30 2.21 15.34
C GLY A 37 6.87 1.18 14.35
N PRO A 38 6.88 -0.11 14.72
CA PRO A 38 7.54 -1.16 13.96
C PRO A 38 7.00 -1.24 12.52
N GLU A 39 7.92 -1.44 11.57
CA GLU A 39 7.59 -1.58 10.15
C GLU A 39 6.76 -0.40 9.59
N THR A 40 7.22 0.81 9.87
CA THR A 40 6.65 2.03 9.29
C THR A 40 6.82 2.04 7.76
N ASN A 41 5.73 2.10 6.99
CA ASN A 41 5.78 1.96 5.54
C ASN A 41 5.66 3.31 4.82
N HIS A 42 4.44 3.77 4.54
CA HIS A 42 4.21 4.92 3.65
C HIS A 42 3.56 6.08 4.40
N PRO A 43 4.03 7.32 4.20
CA PRO A 43 3.28 8.52 4.54
C PRO A 43 2.44 9.00 3.35
N ASN A 44 1.28 9.61 3.61
CA ASN A 44 0.54 10.43 2.64
C ASN A 44 -0.23 11.57 3.33
N PHE A 45 -0.74 12.54 2.59
CA PHE A 45 -1.34 13.77 3.14
C PHE A 45 -2.75 14.04 2.63
N ALA A 46 -3.63 14.48 3.52
CA ALA A 46 -4.92 15.06 3.16
C ALA A 46 -5.14 16.37 3.93
N VAL A 47 -5.98 17.26 3.39
CA VAL A 47 -6.39 18.49 4.06
C VAL A 47 -7.74 18.29 4.72
N ILE A 48 -7.78 18.41 6.05
CA ILE A 48 -8.99 18.25 6.87
C ILE A 48 -9.17 19.52 7.69
N ASN A 49 -10.34 20.15 7.59
CA ASN A 49 -10.65 21.43 8.25
C ASN A 49 -9.55 22.49 8.00
N ALA A 50 -9.20 22.68 6.72
CA ALA A 50 -8.13 23.58 6.26
C ALA A 50 -6.74 23.30 6.84
N THR A 51 -6.52 22.14 7.47
CA THR A 51 -5.23 21.76 8.03
C THR A 51 -4.67 20.51 7.33
N THR A 52 -3.39 20.55 6.98
CA THR A 52 -2.67 19.35 6.50
C THR A 52 -2.58 18.31 7.61
N HIS A 53 -3.08 17.11 7.32
CA HIS A 53 -2.89 15.92 8.11
C HIS A 53 -2.02 14.94 7.33
N ALA A 54 -1.13 14.25 8.04
CA ALA A 54 -0.33 13.17 7.53
C ALA A 54 -0.86 11.85 8.08
N PHE A 55 -0.89 10.84 7.23
CA PHE A 55 -1.28 9.47 7.51
C PHE A 55 -0.08 8.59 7.27
N VAL A 56 0.25 7.72 8.21
CA VAL A 56 1.42 6.84 8.13
C VAL A 56 1.00 5.42 8.41
N THR A 57 1.17 4.52 7.45
CA THR A 57 0.94 3.10 7.67
C THR A 57 2.07 2.49 8.50
N VAL A 58 1.70 1.70 9.50
CA VAL A 58 2.60 1.04 10.44
C VAL A 58 2.23 -0.44 10.43
N ALA A 59 2.95 -1.23 9.64
CA ALA A 59 2.59 -2.62 9.36
C ALA A 59 2.61 -3.48 10.62
N GLY A 60 3.63 -3.33 11.48
CA GLY A 60 3.77 -4.12 12.70
C GLY A 60 2.73 -3.80 13.78
N GLU A 61 1.85 -2.82 13.54
CA GLU A 61 0.72 -2.48 14.43
C GLU A 61 -0.63 -2.70 13.75
N ASP A 62 -0.68 -3.20 12.51
CA ASP A 62 -1.90 -3.33 11.70
C ASP A 62 -2.75 -2.04 11.71
N ALA A 63 -2.07 -0.90 11.55
CA ALA A 63 -2.72 0.39 11.71
C ALA A 63 -2.13 1.52 10.86
N THR A 64 -2.91 2.60 10.74
CA THR A 64 -2.48 3.88 10.17
C THR A 64 -2.50 4.96 11.24
N LYS A 65 -1.35 5.59 11.51
CA LYS A 65 -1.22 6.71 12.46
C LYS A 65 -1.54 8.03 11.78
N VAL A 66 -2.26 8.89 12.48
CA VAL A 66 -2.70 10.19 11.99
C VAL A 66 -2.04 11.31 12.77
N TYR A 67 -1.52 12.28 12.04
CA TYR A 67 -0.82 13.42 12.58
C TYR A 67 -1.32 14.72 11.96
N ARG A 68 -1.49 15.77 12.77
CA ARG A 68 -1.85 17.10 12.34
C ARG A 68 -0.60 17.96 12.22
N GLN A 69 -0.40 18.61 11.07
CA GLN A 69 0.78 19.47 10.84
C GLN A 69 0.39 20.80 10.17
N PRO A 70 -0.07 21.80 10.94
CA PRO A 70 -0.54 23.08 10.39
C PRO A 70 0.59 23.89 9.73
N SER A 71 1.84 23.74 10.17
CA SER A 71 3.01 24.43 9.62
C SER A 71 4.09 23.43 9.24
N ALA A 72 4.74 23.64 8.09
CA ALA A 72 5.87 22.83 7.67
C ALA A 72 7.10 23.02 8.57
N GLU A 73 7.18 24.12 9.33
CA GLU A 73 8.34 24.45 10.18
C GLU A 73 8.19 23.93 11.63
N GLN A 74 7.06 23.29 11.96
CA GLN A 74 6.81 22.77 13.30
C GLN A 74 6.64 21.25 13.27
N PRO A 75 7.06 20.55 14.34
CA PRO A 75 6.76 19.12 14.49
C PRO A 75 5.25 18.87 14.41
N PRO A 76 4.82 17.75 13.81
CA PRO A 76 3.42 17.39 13.79
C PRO A 76 2.95 16.95 15.19
N ALA A 77 1.65 17.06 15.44
CA ALA A 77 1.00 16.52 16.62
C ALA A 77 0.28 15.21 16.28
N TYR A 78 0.43 14.17 17.10
CA TYR A 78 -0.37 12.95 16.99
C TYR A 78 -1.84 13.26 17.24
N VAL A 79 -2.72 12.64 16.43
CA VAL A 79 -4.17 12.81 16.51
C VAL A 79 -4.82 11.52 16.99
N SER A 80 -4.62 10.44 16.24
CA SER A 80 -5.26 9.15 16.48
C SER A 80 -4.57 8.03 15.70
N THR A 81 -5.01 6.81 15.96
CA THR A 81 -4.67 5.62 15.18
C THR A 81 -5.95 5.06 14.57
N ILE A 82 -5.88 4.69 13.29
CA ILE A 82 -6.93 3.99 12.55
C ILE A 82 -6.51 2.53 12.51
N ALA A 83 -7.27 1.65 13.17
CA ALA A 83 -7.05 0.21 13.05
C ALA A 83 -7.40 -0.24 11.62
N SER A 84 -6.49 -0.97 10.98
CA SER A 84 -6.79 -1.63 9.71
C SER A 84 -7.74 -2.81 9.95
N THR A 85 -8.55 -3.13 8.94
CA THR A 85 -9.37 -4.36 8.98
C THR A 85 -8.60 -5.59 8.51
N GLY A 86 -7.50 -5.37 7.78
CA GLY A 86 -6.55 -6.39 7.34
C GLY A 86 -5.16 -6.19 7.96
N ALA A 87 -4.25 -7.09 7.60
CA ALA A 87 -2.89 -7.15 8.12
C ALA A 87 -1.89 -6.38 7.26
N GLU A 88 -0.87 -5.84 7.92
CA GLU A 88 0.28 -5.15 7.35
C GLU A 88 -0.10 -4.06 6.33
N PRO A 89 -0.72 -2.96 6.80
CA PRO A 89 -0.97 -1.83 5.92
C PRO A 89 0.33 -1.29 5.31
N HIS A 90 0.30 -1.07 4.00
CA HIS A 90 1.46 -0.66 3.21
C HIS A 90 1.18 0.64 2.47
N GLY A 91 0.80 0.59 1.19
CA GLY A 91 0.49 1.78 0.40
C GLY A 91 -0.80 2.46 0.86
N LEU A 92 -0.83 3.79 0.83
CA LEU A 92 -2.04 4.57 1.09
C LEU A 92 -2.15 5.76 0.15
N TRP A 93 -3.38 6.14 -0.19
CA TRP A 93 -3.65 7.29 -1.06
C TRP A 93 -4.97 7.98 -0.74
N PRO A 94 -4.99 9.31 -0.54
CA PRO A 94 -6.22 10.06 -0.30
C PRO A 94 -6.95 10.42 -1.59
N SER A 95 -8.27 10.54 -1.54
CA SER A 95 -9.05 11.07 -2.65
C SER A 95 -8.75 12.55 -2.89
N ALA A 96 -8.91 13.00 -4.14
CA ALA A 96 -8.60 14.38 -4.53
C ALA A 96 -9.44 15.44 -3.78
N ASP A 97 -10.63 15.08 -3.32
CA ASP A 97 -11.53 15.92 -2.53
C ASP A 97 -11.28 15.85 -1.01
N ASN A 98 -10.26 15.10 -0.56
CA ASN A 98 -9.90 14.87 0.84
C ASN A 98 -11.00 14.23 1.70
N THR A 99 -11.98 13.56 1.10
CA THR A 99 -13.08 12.91 1.86
C THR A 99 -12.82 11.44 2.18
N ARG A 100 -11.87 10.80 1.49
CA ARG A 100 -11.53 9.39 1.65
C ARG A 100 -10.03 9.18 1.72
N LEU A 101 -9.63 8.14 2.43
CA LEU A 101 -8.28 7.55 2.34
C LEU A 101 -8.42 6.07 1.99
N TYR A 102 -7.61 5.61 1.05
CA TYR A 102 -7.52 4.20 0.67
C TYR A 102 -6.23 3.63 1.24
N VAL A 103 -6.30 2.55 2.00
CA VAL A 103 -5.15 1.90 2.64
C VAL A 103 -5.08 0.45 2.16
N VAL A 104 -3.98 0.06 1.55
CA VAL A 104 -3.75 -1.32 1.12
C VAL A 104 -3.21 -2.12 2.30
N ASN A 105 -3.84 -3.25 2.60
CA ASN A 105 -3.39 -4.23 3.59
C ASN A 105 -2.70 -5.37 2.85
N GLU A 106 -1.36 -5.37 2.84
CA GLU A 106 -0.51 -6.19 1.97
C GLU A 106 -0.78 -7.67 2.16
N HIS A 107 -0.72 -8.16 3.39
CA HIS A 107 -0.87 -9.59 3.71
C HIS A 107 -2.33 -10.05 3.88
N SER A 108 -3.30 -9.19 3.57
CA SER A 108 -4.71 -9.55 3.58
C SER A 108 -5.38 -9.41 2.22
N ASP A 109 -4.64 -8.96 1.20
CA ASP A 109 -5.15 -8.75 -0.16
C ASP A 109 -6.42 -7.88 -0.14
N THR A 110 -6.41 -6.84 0.70
CA THR A 110 -7.55 -5.91 0.83
C THR A 110 -7.14 -4.45 0.77
N VAL A 111 -8.12 -3.59 0.48
CA VAL A 111 -8.02 -2.14 0.58
C VAL A 111 -9.12 -1.62 1.48
N ASP A 112 -8.74 -0.97 2.57
CA ASP A 112 -9.66 -0.23 3.42
C ASP A 112 -9.98 1.14 2.82
N VAL A 113 -11.26 1.49 2.87
CA VAL A 113 -11.79 2.81 2.52
C VAL A 113 -12.15 3.50 3.83
N VAL A 114 -11.38 4.52 4.17
CA VAL A 114 -11.50 5.32 5.39
C VAL A 114 -12.28 6.59 5.07
N ASP A 115 -13.24 6.96 5.93
CA ASP A 115 -13.93 8.25 5.85
C ASP A 115 -13.15 9.34 6.59
N LEU A 116 -12.65 10.33 5.87
CA LEU A 116 -11.88 11.45 6.46
C LEU A 116 -12.76 12.60 6.97
N THR A 117 -14.06 12.55 6.72
CA THR A 117 -15.03 13.58 7.13
C THR A 117 -15.65 13.31 8.50
N ALA A 118 -15.60 12.05 8.95
CA ALA A 118 -16.13 11.61 10.22
C ALA A 118 -15.07 11.68 11.34
N PRO A 119 -15.49 11.89 12.61
CA PRO A 119 -14.59 11.77 13.75
C PRO A 119 -13.93 10.38 13.80
N SER A 120 -12.69 10.33 14.27
CA SER A 120 -11.90 9.09 14.43
C SER A 120 -11.57 8.33 13.13
N PHE A 121 -11.93 8.86 11.97
CA PHE A 121 -11.60 8.30 10.65
C PHE A 121 -11.96 6.80 10.50
N PRO A 122 -13.26 6.45 10.57
CA PRO A 122 -13.67 5.05 10.52
C PRO A 122 -13.40 4.43 9.14
N VAL A 123 -13.02 3.15 9.13
CA VAL A 123 -13.09 2.32 7.92
C VAL A 123 -14.57 2.07 7.62
N VAL A 124 -15.03 2.54 6.45
CA VAL A 124 -16.44 2.41 6.03
C VAL A 124 -16.64 1.26 5.03
N ARG A 125 -15.57 0.75 4.44
CA ARG A 125 -15.62 -0.39 3.51
C ARG A 125 -14.25 -1.04 3.39
N THR A 126 -14.23 -2.34 3.15
CA THR A 126 -13.02 -3.10 2.81
C THR A 126 -13.26 -3.80 1.47
N LEU A 127 -12.32 -3.62 0.54
CA LEU A 127 -12.37 -4.17 -0.81
C LEU A 127 -11.36 -5.30 -0.92
N ARG A 128 -11.71 -6.42 -1.54
CA ARG A 128 -10.72 -7.44 -1.91
C ARG A 128 -9.96 -6.97 -3.15
N VAL A 129 -8.66 -7.18 -3.15
CA VAL A 129 -7.75 -6.91 -4.26
C VAL A 129 -6.85 -8.12 -4.53
N GLY A 130 -5.93 -8.00 -5.49
CA GLY A 130 -4.96 -9.04 -5.80
C GLY A 130 -3.91 -9.21 -4.69
N GLN A 131 -3.08 -10.24 -4.84
CA GLN A 131 -2.11 -10.63 -3.81
C GLN A 131 -1.07 -9.55 -3.53
N GLU A 132 -0.75 -9.33 -2.25
CA GLU A 132 0.39 -8.54 -1.77
C GLU A 132 0.44 -7.13 -2.39
N GLY A 133 -0.70 -6.44 -2.35
CA GLY A 133 -0.77 -5.05 -2.78
C GLY A 133 0.14 -4.16 -1.91
N GLN A 134 1.11 -3.48 -2.53
CA GLN A 134 2.03 -2.60 -1.80
C GLN A 134 1.82 -1.11 -2.08
N ALA A 135 1.23 -0.76 -3.23
CA ALA A 135 1.05 0.62 -3.67
C ALA A 135 -0.34 0.81 -4.27
N LEU A 136 -0.86 2.03 -4.15
CA LEU A 136 -2.12 2.43 -4.73
C LEU A 136 -2.01 3.89 -5.20
N ILE A 137 -2.69 4.20 -6.30
CA ILE A 137 -2.84 5.55 -6.83
C ILE A 137 -4.34 5.79 -7.02
N TYR A 138 -4.85 6.91 -6.51
CA TYR A 138 -6.18 7.38 -6.84
C TYR A 138 -6.11 8.36 -8.00
N VAL A 139 -6.95 8.14 -9.02
CA VAL A 139 -7.08 9.04 -10.18
C VAL A 139 -8.52 9.55 -10.24
N SER A 140 -8.72 10.85 -10.01
CA SER A 140 -10.02 11.48 -10.12
C SER A 140 -10.46 11.53 -11.59
N GLY A 141 -11.74 11.25 -11.85
CA GLY A 141 -12.31 11.33 -13.20
C GLY A 141 -11.69 10.35 -14.21
N ALA A 142 -11.02 9.28 -13.75
CA ALA A 142 -10.40 8.28 -14.62
C ALA A 142 -11.40 7.61 -15.58
N VAL A 143 -12.67 7.55 -15.17
CA VAL A 143 -13.76 6.95 -15.93
C VAL A 143 -14.89 7.99 -16.05
N PRO A 144 -15.35 8.33 -17.27
CA PRO A 144 -16.52 9.19 -17.48
C PRO A 144 -17.77 8.57 -16.85
N ALA A 145 -18.64 9.39 -16.28
CA ALA A 145 -19.93 8.92 -15.76
C ALA A 145 -20.81 8.37 -16.89
N GLY A 146 -21.64 7.37 -16.60
CA GLY A 146 -22.64 6.82 -17.52
C GLY A 146 -22.67 5.29 -17.57
N ALA A 147 -23.59 4.74 -18.37
CA ALA A 147 -23.82 3.30 -18.49
C ALA A 147 -22.59 2.52 -19.00
N ASP A 148 -21.70 3.18 -19.75
CA ASP A 148 -20.48 2.57 -20.31
C ASP A 148 -19.25 2.70 -19.40
N ALA A 149 -19.36 3.35 -18.24
CA ALA A 149 -18.23 3.62 -17.33
C ALA A 149 -17.44 2.35 -16.98
N THR A 150 -18.13 1.23 -16.81
CA THR A 150 -17.51 -0.04 -16.40
C THR A 150 -17.45 -1.07 -17.53
N ARG A 151 -17.77 -0.68 -18.78
CA ARG A 151 -17.96 -1.61 -19.92
C ARG A 151 -16.77 -2.54 -20.19
N ASN A 152 -15.55 -2.09 -19.88
CA ASN A 152 -14.32 -2.86 -20.09
C ASN A 152 -13.67 -3.32 -18.78
N LEU A 153 -14.36 -3.18 -17.64
CA LEU A 153 -13.90 -3.73 -16.38
C LEU A 153 -14.34 -5.19 -16.28
N GLY A 154 -13.40 -6.07 -15.95
CA GLY A 154 -13.70 -7.45 -15.54
C GLY A 154 -13.78 -7.55 -14.01
N ALA A 155 -14.35 -8.65 -13.52
CA ALA A 155 -14.11 -9.04 -12.13
C ALA A 155 -12.63 -9.44 -11.98
N GLN A 156 -11.98 -8.90 -10.95
CA GLN A 156 -10.66 -9.40 -10.56
C GLN A 156 -10.79 -10.89 -10.24
N GLY A 157 -9.92 -11.73 -10.79
CA GLY A 157 -10.07 -13.20 -10.82
C GLY A 157 -9.89 -13.92 -9.47
N LEU A 158 -10.58 -13.47 -8.43
CA LEU A 158 -10.57 -14.03 -7.07
C LEU A 158 -11.89 -14.76 -6.74
N ASP A 159 -12.82 -14.83 -7.71
CA ASP A 159 -14.13 -15.48 -7.57
C ASP A 159 -14.04 -17.01 -7.68
N GLY A 160 -13.34 -17.64 -6.72
CA GLY A 160 -13.51 -19.06 -6.42
C GLY A 160 -12.59 -20.06 -7.13
N ARG A 161 -11.39 -19.64 -7.59
CA ARG A 161 -10.32 -20.59 -7.93
C ARG A 161 -9.28 -20.62 -6.82
N ALA A 162 -8.86 -21.83 -6.46
CA ALA A 162 -8.07 -22.18 -5.28
C ALA A 162 -6.96 -21.16 -4.95
N PRO A 163 -6.66 -20.96 -3.66
CA PRO A 163 -5.61 -20.03 -3.23
C PRO A 163 -4.30 -20.31 -3.98
N VAL A 164 -3.47 -19.28 -4.12
CA VAL A 164 -2.11 -19.43 -4.65
C VAL A 164 -1.41 -20.51 -3.84
N VAL A 165 -1.05 -21.62 -4.50
CA VAL A 165 -0.39 -22.76 -3.84
C VAL A 165 1.09 -22.70 -4.20
N ASN A 166 1.94 -22.56 -3.18
CA ASN A 166 3.37 -22.83 -3.33
C ASN A 166 3.56 -24.33 -3.63
N LYS A 167 4.01 -24.66 -4.85
CA LYS A 167 4.25 -26.05 -5.27
C LYS A 167 5.74 -26.33 -5.25
N VAL A 168 6.16 -27.34 -4.48
CA VAL A 168 7.54 -27.84 -4.50
C VAL A 168 7.78 -28.54 -5.84
N VAL A 169 8.73 -28.02 -6.62
CA VAL A 169 9.19 -28.65 -7.86
C VAL A 169 10.34 -29.60 -7.53
N ARG A 170 10.21 -30.89 -7.88
CA ARG A 170 11.33 -31.83 -7.79
C ARG A 170 12.25 -31.62 -8.98
N VAL A 171 13.49 -31.21 -8.72
CA VAL A 171 14.55 -31.15 -9.73
C VAL A 171 15.21 -32.52 -9.82
N GLY A 172 15.14 -33.17 -10.98
CA GLY A 172 15.85 -34.41 -11.26
C GLY A 172 17.08 -34.15 -12.14
N GLY A 173 18.24 -34.72 -11.79
CA GLY A 173 19.47 -34.64 -12.57
C GLY A 173 20.29 -35.92 -12.50
N ARG A 174 21.14 -36.18 -13.50
CA ARG A 174 22.17 -37.22 -13.42
C ARG A 174 23.26 -36.79 -12.44
N ALA A 175 23.96 -37.75 -11.83
CA ALA A 175 25.02 -37.49 -10.87
C ALA A 175 26.05 -36.48 -11.43
N ASN A 176 26.33 -35.44 -10.64
CA ASN A 176 27.26 -34.31 -10.88
C ASN A 176 26.74 -33.06 -11.61
N ALA A 177 25.42 -32.85 -11.71
CA ALA A 177 24.87 -31.54 -12.10
C ALA A 177 24.36 -30.75 -10.88
N SER A 178 24.68 -29.45 -10.81
CA SER A 178 24.14 -28.53 -9.82
C SER A 178 23.51 -27.31 -10.49
N ALA A 179 22.26 -27.02 -10.18
CA ALA A 179 21.57 -25.79 -10.57
C ALA A 179 21.14 -25.04 -9.30
N LEU A 180 21.34 -23.72 -9.27
CA LEU A 180 20.77 -22.84 -8.26
C LEU A 180 19.51 -22.20 -8.84
N VAL A 181 18.34 -22.54 -8.30
CA VAL A 181 17.07 -21.96 -8.72
C VAL A 181 16.45 -21.26 -7.51
N THR A 182 16.36 -19.93 -7.56
CA THR A 182 15.59 -19.13 -6.60
C THR A 182 14.25 -18.81 -7.24
N VAL A 183 13.20 -19.55 -6.88
CA VAL A 183 11.83 -19.29 -7.32
C VAL A 183 11.17 -18.36 -6.30
N LEU A 184 10.92 -17.09 -6.68
CA LEU A 184 10.24 -16.10 -5.83
C LEU A 184 8.73 -16.01 -6.10
N GLY A 185 8.17 -16.89 -6.94
CA GLY A 185 6.73 -17.01 -7.18
C GLY A 185 6.40 -17.46 -8.61
N PHE A 186 5.25 -18.13 -8.77
CA PHE A 186 4.66 -18.40 -10.09
C PHE A 186 3.43 -17.50 -10.25
N PHE A 187 3.50 -16.54 -11.17
CA PHE A 187 2.35 -15.70 -11.53
C PHE A 187 1.66 -16.27 -12.76
N LYS A 188 0.40 -16.68 -12.61
CA LYS A 188 -0.43 -17.14 -13.73
C LYS A 188 -1.06 -15.92 -14.41
N PHE A 189 -0.44 -15.42 -15.47
CA PHE A 189 -1.10 -14.53 -16.40
C PHE A 189 -1.84 -15.36 -17.46
N ASN A 190 -3.11 -15.05 -17.67
CA ASN A 190 -4.06 -15.77 -18.52
C ASN A 190 -3.45 -16.40 -19.78
N GLY A 191 -3.32 -17.73 -19.73
CA GLY A 191 -2.96 -18.60 -20.85
C GLY A 191 -2.91 -20.04 -20.34
N VAL A 192 -3.53 -20.99 -21.04
CA VAL A 192 -3.38 -22.41 -20.72
C VAL A 192 -1.98 -22.82 -21.15
N TYR A 193 -1.00 -22.66 -20.25
CA TYR A 193 0.20 -23.47 -20.31
C TYR A 193 -0.07 -24.68 -19.44
N ASP A 194 -0.08 -25.85 -20.08
CA ASP A 194 0.05 -27.11 -19.37
C ASP A 194 1.44 -27.12 -18.73
N VAL A 195 1.49 -27.02 -17.40
CA VAL A 195 2.76 -26.99 -16.66
C VAL A 195 3.48 -28.34 -16.74
N ASP A 196 2.77 -29.42 -17.08
CA ASP A 196 3.36 -30.73 -17.34
C ASP A 196 4.07 -30.78 -18.72
N SER A 197 3.89 -29.75 -19.56
CA SER A 197 4.57 -29.59 -20.85
C SER A 197 5.87 -28.76 -20.82
N LEU A 198 6.23 -28.19 -19.66
CA LEU A 198 7.48 -27.44 -19.48
C LEU A 198 8.68 -28.41 -19.38
N GLN A 199 9.27 -28.73 -20.52
CA GLN A 199 10.59 -29.37 -20.60
C GLN A 199 11.67 -28.29 -20.63
N VAL A 200 12.50 -28.22 -19.60
CA VAL A 200 13.75 -27.44 -19.65
C VAL A 200 14.80 -28.33 -20.32
N HIS A 201 15.18 -28.00 -21.55
CA HIS A 201 16.30 -28.64 -22.21
C HIS A 201 17.58 -27.86 -21.90
N GLU A 202 18.57 -28.55 -21.35
CA GLU A 202 19.95 -28.04 -21.28
C GLU A 202 20.49 -27.81 -22.70
N LYS A 203 21.32 -26.77 -22.87
CA LYS A 203 22.26 -26.68 -23.99
C LYS A 203 23.61 -27.23 -23.55
#